data_AF-A0A6I3KAX1-F1
#
_entry.id   AF-A0A6I3KAX1-F1
#
_cell.length_a   1.000
_cell.length_b   1.000
_cell.length_c   1.000
_cell.angle_alpha   90.00
_cell.angle_beta   90.00
_cell.angle_gamma   90.00
#
_symmetry.space_group_name_H-M   'P 1'
#
loop_
_entity.id
_entity.type
_entity.pdbx_description
1 polymer ?
#
loop_
_entity_poly.entity_id
_entity_poly.type
_entity_poly.pdbx_seq_one_letter_code
_entity_poly.pdbx_strand_id
1 'polypeptide(L)'
;MSNYQALLAIPDSVGDEELAHIEDVINQVGITHLEDSDGAIRRIAGHLNKKSIPLANEDGTGPKRLSFGKVKTLGTIEEDKPETAGHAGRAHAVLSASSAHRWLNCTPAPRLEEQYPDSSSDAAAEGTAAHELAEHKLRNLQGLPSTLTSTDWISEEMDDYTDDYVDNVVAELDRAQKSSPAAFLAIEQRLDFSHIVPDGFGTGDALIVGDGTMTVIDLKYGKGVEVSAVGNPQMRLYALGALTQFGMIYNIDTVRMVIFQPRLNNISVDEVSVAELVQWADIVVKPRAQAAINGEGELTAGEWCRFCRHAPQCTALAAKYFAPIPKEADEVTPAAPAPETLTDDQIAQIVTWSGELKKWLSTVEKFALDKANSGHAYPGLKLVEGRSVRKYTDEAAVAAAVEQSGHDPYEKKLLGVTAMTRLLGKKQFQDTLGDLVHKPAGKPTLVPESDKRPALAVATPETVFQPLEGATND
;
A
#
# COMPACT_ATOMS: atom_id res chain seq x y z
N MET A 1 -22.17 20.86 30.81
CA MET A 1 -22.10 19.90 31.93
C MET A 1 -20.92 19.01 31.62
N SER A 2 -19.91 18.96 32.49
CA SER A 2 -18.69 18.16 32.24
C SER A 2 -19.05 16.68 32.18
N ASN A 3 -18.81 16.01 31.05
CA ASN A 3 -18.94 14.54 30.87
C ASN A 3 -17.80 13.79 31.59
N TYR A 4 -17.57 14.11 32.87
CA TYR A 4 -16.53 13.48 33.67
C TYR A 4 -17.05 12.16 34.23
N GLN A 5 -16.37 11.07 33.88
CA GLN A 5 -16.61 9.74 34.43
C GLN A 5 -15.51 9.41 35.44
N ALA A 6 -15.88 9.31 36.71
CA ALA A 6 -14.97 8.84 37.76
C ALA A 6 -14.71 7.33 37.59
N LEU A 7 -13.45 6.94 37.54
CA LEU A 7 -13.02 5.55 37.29
C LEU A 7 -12.23 4.96 38.45
N LEU A 8 -11.53 5.79 39.22
CA LEU A 8 -10.71 5.35 40.35
C LEU A 8 -10.84 6.33 41.52
N ALA A 9 -11.17 5.82 42.70
CA ALA A 9 -11.09 6.60 43.94
C ALA A 9 -9.67 6.55 44.49
N ILE A 10 -9.18 7.69 45.01
CA ILE A 10 -7.82 7.81 45.52
C ILE A 10 -7.82 7.88 47.04
N PRO A 11 -6.95 7.11 47.73
CA PRO A 11 -6.79 7.22 49.18
C PRO A 11 -6.01 8.48 49.58
N ASP A 12 -6.20 8.94 50.82
CA ASP A 12 -5.58 10.17 51.34
C ASP A 12 -4.03 10.14 51.35
N SER A 13 -3.45 8.94 51.37
CA SER A 13 -2.01 8.69 51.26
C SER A 13 -1.74 7.49 50.36
N VAL A 14 -0.68 7.58 49.54
CA VAL A 14 -0.31 6.54 48.56
C VAL A 14 1.09 6.01 48.87
N GLY A 15 1.19 4.70 49.11
CA GLY A 15 2.46 3.97 49.24
C GLY A 15 3.10 3.59 47.91
N ASP A 16 4.26 2.91 47.93
CA ASP A 16 5.03 2.58 46.72
C ASP A 16 4.32 1.55 45.82
N GLU A 17 3.73 0.51 46.41
CA GLU A 17 2.97 -0.51 45.69
C GLU A 17 1.65 0.06 45.13
N GLU A 18 1.03 0.97 45.88
CA GLU A 18 -0.20 1.66 45.46
C GLU A 18 0.05 2.66 44.33
N LEU A 19 1.19 3.37 44.34
CA LEU A 19 1.55 4.27 43.26
C LEU A 19 1.74 3.51 41.94
N ALA A 20 2.44 2.37 41.97
CA ALA A 20 2.61 1.52 40.80
C ALA A 20 1.28 0.97 40.29
N HIS A 21 0.37 0.58 41.19
CA HIS A 21 -0.97 0.14 40.83
C HIS A 21 -1.81 1.28 40.21
N ILE A 22 -1.76 2.48 40.78
CA ILE A 22 -2.46 3.65 40.24
C ILE A 22 -1.92 4.01 38.85
N GLU A 23 -0.61 3.99 38.64
CA GLU A 23 0.00 4.24 37.33
C GLU A 23 -0.39 3.18 36.30
N ASP A 24 -0.43 1.89 36.69
CA ASP A 24 -0.90 0.81 35.82
C ASP A 24 -2.38 0.98 35.44
N VAL A 25 -3.25 1.32 36.39
CA VAL A 25 -4.68 1.60 36.13
C VAL A 25 -4.87 2.85 35.27
N ILE A 26 -4.07 3.91 35.48
CA ILE A 26 -4.08 5.11 34.64
C ILE A 26 -3.79 4.76 33.19
N ASN A 27 -2.78 3.92 32.95
CA ASN A 27 -2.38 3.52 31.61
C ASN A 27 -3.36 2.54 30.95
N GLN A 28 -3.89 1.58 31.71
CA GLN A 28 -4.82 0.56 31.18
C GLN A 28 -6.22 1.11 30.89
N VAL A 29 -6.74 2.00 31.74
CA VAL A 29 -8.12 2.51 31.64
C VAL A 29 -8.14 3.92 31.02
N GLY A 30 -6.98 4.48 30.69
CA GLY A 30 -6.85 5.74 29.94
C GLY A 30 -7.27 6.97 30.73
N ILE A 31 -7.00 7.01 32.04
CA ILE A 31 -7.33 8.14 32.92
C ILE A 31 -6.57 9.39 32.46
N THR A 32 -7.30 10.50 32.29
CA THR A 32 -6.73 11.76 31.78
C THR A 32 -6.95 12.95 32.71
N HIS A 33 -7.91 12.84 33.63
CA HIS A 33 -8.38 13.92 34.47
C HIS A 33 -8.53 13.47 35.94
N LEU A 34 -8.58 14.46 36.83
CA LEU A 34 -8.91 14.27 38.23
C LEU A 34 -10.00 15.23 38.68
N GLU A 35 -10.79 14.83 39.67
CA GLU A 35 -11.67 15.69 40.46
C GLU A 35 -10.96 16.03 41.77
N ASP A 36 -10.76 17.32 42.05
CA ASP A 36 -10.20 17.76 43.33
C ASP A 36 -11.26 17.81 44.45
N SER A 37 -10.82 18.01 45.69
CA SER A 37 -11.70 18.10 46.86
C SER A 37 -12.73 19.24 46.79
N ASP A 38 -12.46 20.25 45.97
CA ASP A 38 -13.35 21.40 45.76
C ASP A 38 -14.34 21.14 44.59
N GLY A 39 -14.28 19.96 43.97
CA GLY A 39 -15.14 19.52 42.87
C GLY A 39 -14.71 20.02 41.49
N ALA A 40 -13.51 20.58 41.35
CA ALA A 40 -12.99 21.03 40.05
C ALA A 40 -12.32 19.88 39.30
N ILE A 41 -12.67 19.73 38.02
CA ILE A 41 -12.05 18.75 37.13
C ILE A 41 -10.81 19.36 36.47
N ARG A 42 -9.67 18.68 36.55
CA ARG A 42 -8.39 19.16 36.03
C ARG A 42 -7.67 18.06 35.26
N ARG A 43 -7.04 18.43 34.14
CA ARG A 43 -6.26 17.50 33.31
C ARG A 43 -4.92 17.16 33.98
N ILE A 44 -4.56 15.89 33.98
CA ILE A 44 -3.28 15.39 34.48
C ILE A 44 -2.22 15.62 33.40
N ALA A 45 -1.02 16.08 33.78
CA ALA A 45 0.07 16.36 32.84
C ALA A 45 1.41 15.79 33.32
N GLY A 46 1.82 14.66 32.76
CA GLY A 46 3.09 13.99 33.08
C GLY A 46 3.00 12.99 34.23
N HIS A 47 4.16 12.52 34.69
CA HIS A 47 4.24 11.40 35.64
C HIS A 47 3.85 11.76 37.08
N LEU A 48 3.14 10.83 37.73
CA LEU A 48 2.78 10.93 39.13
C LEU A 48 4.04 10.81 39.99
N ASN A 49 3.97 11.33 41.21
CA ASN A 49 4.96 10.99 42.24
C ASN A 49 4.23 10.68 43.54
N LYS A 50 4.94 10.07 44.49
CA LYS A 50 4.39 9.60 45.79
C LYS A 50 3.63 10.65 46.61
N LYS A 51 3.77 11.94 46.28
CA LYS A 51 3.18 13.04 47.06
C LYS A 51 2.14 13.84 46.29
N SER A 52 2.10 13.73 44.96
CA SER A 52 1.31 14.66 44.14
C SER A 52 1.13 14.22 42.69
N ILE A 53 0.03 14.69 42.11
CA ILE A 53 -0.32 14.57 40.70
C ILE A 53 -0.02 15.90 39.99
N PRO A 54 0.72 15.89 38.87
CA PRO A 54 0.95 17.10 38.09
C PRO A 54 -0.28 17.46 37.25
N LEU A 55 -0.61 18.75 37.19
CA LEU A 55 -1.77 19.27 36.46
C LEU A 55 -1.33 20.05 35.22
N ALA A 56 -2.14 19.99 34.16
CA ALA A 56 -1.99 20.88 33.01
C ALA A 56 -2.34 22.32 33.43
N ASN A 57 -1.48 23.27 33.09
CA ASN A 57 -1.74 24.70 33.27
C ASN A 57 -2.18 25.32 31.94
N GLU A 58 -3.21 26.13 31.97
CA GLU A 58 -3.65 26.91 30.79
C GLU A 58 -2.86 28.22 30.62
N ASP A 59 -2.11 28.64 31.64
CA ASP A 59 -1.51 29.97 31.80
C ASP A 59 0.04 29.99 31.79
N GLY A 60 0.69 28.83 31.63
CA GLY A 60 2.15 28.75 31.43
C GLY A 60 3.03 29.05 32.64
N THR A 61 2.46 29.23 33.85
CA THR A 61 3.23 29.59 35.06
C THR A 61 3.64 28.38 35.90
N GLY A 62 4.60 27.58 35.45
CA GLY A 62 5.35 26.58 36.26
C GLY A 62 4.52 25.42 36.89
N PRO A 63 5.15 24.33 37.38
CA PRO A 63 4.44 23.09 37.68
C PRO A 63 3.47 23.23 38.86
N LYS A 64 2.15 23.18 38.59
CA LYS A 64 1.10 23.09 39.62
C LYS A 64 0.87 21.63 39.93
N ARG A 65 1.32 21.18 41.11
CA ARG A 65 1.17 19.81 41.60
C ARG A 65 0.12 19.77 42.71
N LEU A 66 -0.82 18.83 42.62
CA LEU A 66 -1.88 18.63 43.60
C LEU A 66 -1.57 17.40 44.46
N SER A 67 -1.60 17.54 45.79
CA SER A 67 -1.36 16.42 46.70
C SER A 67 -2.49 15.38 46.62
N PHE A 68 -2.17 14.09 46.76
CA PHE A 68 -3.17 13.01 46.71
C PHE A 68 -4.35 13.21 47.68
N GLY A 69 -4.11 13.68 48.91
CA GLY A 69 -5.19 14.01 49.86
C GLY A 69 -6.10 15.18 49.47
N LYS A 70 -5.89 15.79 48.29
CA LYS A 70 -6.78 16.78 47.67
C LYS A 70 -7.42 16.27 46.39
N VAL A 71 -7.22 14.99 46.05
CA VAL A 71 -7.77 14.32 44.87
C VAL A 71 -8.87 13.40 45.35
N LYS A 72 -10.08 13.59 44.86
CA LYS A 72 -11.26 12.82 45.25
C LYS A 72 -11.43 11.61 44.35
N THR A 73 -11.34 11.82 43.04
CA THR A 73 -11.40 10.74 42.04
C THR A 73 -10.46 11.03 40.88
N LEU A 74 -10.03 9.98 40.20
CA LEU A 74 -9.42 10.02 38.89
C LEU A 74 -10.39 9.46 37.85
N GLY A 75 -10.39 10.04 36.66
CA GLY A 75 -11.36 9.71 35.64
C GLY A 75 -10.98 10.21 34.26
N THR A 76 -11.93 10.07 33.34
CA THR A 76 -11.83 10.60 31.98
C THR A 76 -12.95 11.60 31.75
N ILE A 77 -12.69 12.55 30.86
CA ILE A 77 -13.76 13.30 30.21
C ILE A 77 -13.95 12.62 28.85
N GLU A 78 -15.19 12.30 28.48
CA GLU A 78 -15.53 12.05 27.08
C GLU A 78 -15.35 13.35 26.31
N GLU A 79 -14.13 13.60 25.85
CA GLU A 79 -13.92 14.51 24.72
C GLU A 79 -14.41 13.79 23.46
N ASP A 80 -15.11 14.50 22.56
CA ASP A 80 -15.29 14.06 21.18
C ASP A 80 -13.89 13.82 20.60
N LYS A 81 -13.37 12.61 20.76
CA LYS A 81 -12.14 12.19 20.11
C LYS A 81 -12.39 12.36 18.61
N PRO A 82 -11.51 13.04 17.86
CA PRO A 82 -11.38 12.65 16.49
C PRO A 82 -11.00 11.17 16.54
N GLU A 83 -11.88 10.30 16.05
CA GLU A 83 -11.50 8.94 15.72
C GLU A 83 -10.16 9.03 14.99
N THR A 84 -9.11 8.45 15.57
CA THR A 84 -7.99 7.98 14.75
C THR A 84 -8.59 6.86 13.92
N ALA A 85 -9.31 7.24 12.86
CA ALA A 85 -9.88 6.33 11.91
C ALA A 85 -8.71 5.47 11.41
N GLY A 86 -8.80 4.16 11.64
CA GLY A 86 -7.92 3.21 10.98
C GLY A 86 -7.88 3.51 9.48
N HIS A 87 -6.81 3.16 8.79
CA HIS A 87 -6.59 3.54 7.39
C HIS A 87 -7.79 3.20 6.47
N ALA A 88 -8.60 2.19 6.84
CA ALA A 88 -9.82 1.79 6.15
C ALA A 88 -11.00 2.79 6.21
N GLY A 89 -11.00 3.76 7.13
CA GLY A 89 -12.12 4.69 7.38
C GLY A 89 -11.95 6.11 6.84
N ARG A 90 -10.86 6.41 6.10
CA ARG A 90 -10.57 7.78 5.62
C ARG A 90 -11.52 8.15 4.46
N ALA A 91 -12.15 9.32 4.52
CA ALA A 91 -12.98 9.84 3.43
C ALA A 91 -12.17 9.94 2.13
N HIS A 92 -12.64 9.32 1.04
CA HIS A 92 -11.95 9.38 -0.24
C HIS A 92 -12.43 10.58 -1.06
N ALA A 93 -11.53 11.53 -1.31
CA ALA A 93 -11.75 12.57 -2.31
C ALA A 93 -11.92 11.93 -3.70
N VAL A 94 -12.86 12.44 -4.51
CA VAL A 94 -13.10 11.98 -5.89
C VAL A 94 -11.79 11.98 -6.71
N LEU A 95 -10.93 12.97 -6.46
CA LEU A 95 -9.60 13.10 -7.06
C LEU A 95 -8.50 12.82 -6.04
N SER A 96 -8.43 11.60 -5.52
CA SER A 96 -7.36 11.20 -4.59
C SER A 96 -5.97 11.26 -5.25
N ALA A 97 -4.93 11.53 -4.46
CA ALA A 97 -3.55 11.54 -4.96
C ALA A 97 -3.12 10.18 -5.52
N SER A 98 -3.51 9.07 -4.88
CA SER A 98 -3.18 7.71 -5.32
C SER A 98 -3.84 7.33 -6.66
N SER A 99 -4.92 8.02 -7.05
CA SER A 99 -5.55 7.87 -8.36
C SER A 99 -5.14 8.95 -9.38
N ALA A 100 -4.21 9.83 -9.04
CA ALA A 100 -3.80 10.97 -9.88
C ALA A 100 -3.26 10.60 -11.25
N HIS A 101 -2.52 9.49 -11.34
CA HIS A 101 -2.09 8.98 -12.63
C HIS A 101 -3.28 8.71 -13.58
N ARG A 102 -4.46 8.38 -13.05
CA ARG A 102 -5.65 8.13 -13.85
C ARG A 102 -6.39 9.40 -14.21
N TRP A 103 -6.74 10.24 -13.25
CA TRP A 103 -7.54 11.43 -13.54
C TRP A 103 -6.77 12.54 -14.26
N LEU A 104 -5.43 12.55 -14.18
CA LEU A 104 -4.61 13.43 -15.02
C LEU A 104 -4.56 12.97 -16.49
N ASN A 105 -4.66 11.67 -16.76
CA ASN A 105 -4.58 11.19 -18.13
C ASN A 105 -5.94 11.03 -18.80
N CYS A 106 -6.98 10.64 -18.03
CA CYS A 106 -8.35 10.46 -18.48
C CYS A 106 -9.30 11.19 -17.52
N THR A 107 -9.58 12.47 -17.78
CA THR A 107 -10.36 13.34 -16.89
C THR A 107 -11.81 12.88 -16.69
N PRO A 108 -12.53 12.25 -17.65
CA PRO A 108 -13.88 11.76 -17.37
C PRO A 108 -13.93 10.54 -16.42
N ALA A 109 -12.80 9.83 -16.23
CA ALA A 109 -12.79 8.55 -15.53
C ALA A 109 -13.34 8.61 -14.09
N PRO A 110 -12.95 9.56 -13.22
CA PRO A 110 -13.43 9.61 -11.84
C PRO A 110 -14.95 9.64 -11.72
N ARG A 111 -15.63 10.47 -12.52
CA ARG A 111 -17.11 10.55 -12.52
C ARG A 111 -17.77 9.30 -13.06
N LEU A 112 -17.19 8.69 -14.08
CA LEU A 112 -17.65 7.39 -14.57
C LEU A 112 -17.43 6.27 -13.56
N GLU A 113 -16.48 6.42 -12.64
CA GLU A 113 -16.17 5.41 -11.63
C GLU A 113 -17.07 5.46 -10.39
N GLU A 114 -17.78 6.56 -10.15
CA GLU A 114 -18.70 6.77 -9.01
C GLU A 114 -19.90 5.81 -9.04
N GLN A 115 -20.30 5.36 -10.22
CA GLN A 115 -21.40 4.40 -10.38
C GLN A 115 -21.04 2.96 -10.00
N TYR A 116 -19.76 2.70 -9.70
CA TYR A 116 -19.29 1.37 -9.30
C TYR A 116 -18.92 1.35 -7.82
N PRO A 117 -19.28 0.29 -7.09
CA PRO A 117 -18.92 0.17 -5.69
C PRO A 117 -17.39 0.10 -5.53
N ASP A 118 -16.89 0.64 -4.42
CA ASP A 118 -15.52 0.40 -4.00
C ASP A 118 -15.34 -1.10 -3.72
N SER A 119 -14.26 -1.67 -4.26
CA SER A 119 -13.88 -3.04 -3.99
C SER A 119 -12.72 -3.05 -3.01
N SER A 120 -12.93 -3.56 -1.79
CA SER A 120 -11.83 -3.99 -0.93
C SER A 120 -11.35 -5.38 -1.38
N SER A 121 -10.06 -5.65 -1.19
CA SER A 121 -9.48 -6.97 -1.44
C SER A 121 -8.53 -7.30 -0.31
N ASP A 122 -8.25 -8.58 -0.10
CA ASP A 122 -7.27 -9.03 0.91
C ASP A 122 -5.91 -8.35 0.70
N ALA A 123 -5.52 -8.08 -0.55
CA ALA A 123 -4.30 -7.34 -0.86
C ALA A 123 -4.33 -5.87 -0.40
N ALA A 124 -5.51 -5.23 -0.40
CA ALA A 124 -5.68 -3.87 0.13
C ALA A 124 -5.65 -3.87 1.67
N ALA A 125 -6.22 -4.89 2.31
CA ALA A 125 -6.14 -5.07 3.76
C ALA A 125 -4.71 -5.39 4.22
N GLU A 126 -4.02 -6.30 3.54
CA GLU A 126 -2.60 -6.64 3.76
C GLU A 126 -1.71 -5.40 3.61
N GLY A 127 -1.93 -4.60 2.55
CA GLY A 127 -1.22 -3.34 2.37
C GLY A 127 -1.48 -2.35 3.50
N THR A 128 -2.73 -2.21 3.92
CA THR A 128 -3.11 -1.33 5.04
C THR A 128 -2.38 -1.71 6.34
N ALA A 129 -2.36 -3.00 6.68
CA ALA A 129 -1.64 -3.48 7.86
C ALA A 129 -0.13 -3.21 7.79
N ALA A 130 0.47 -3.28 6.59
CA ALA A 130 1.87 -2.94 6.41
C ALA A 130 2.18 -1.45 6.68
N HIS A 131 1.30 -0.53 6.26
CA HIS A 131 1.43 0.89 6.60
C HIS A 131 1.27 1.13 8.12
N GLU A 132 0.26 0.51 8.74
CA GLU A 132 0.04 0.62 10.20
C GLU A 132 1.25 0.10 11.01
N LEU A 133 1.85 -1.02 10.58
CA LEU A 133 3.04 -1.57 11.22
C LEU A 133 4.27 -0.68 11.02
N ALA A 134 4.49 -0.16 9.80
CA ALA A 134 5.57 0.78 9.52
C ALA A 134 5.45 2.07 10.34
N GLU A 135 4.24 2.65 10.40
CA GLU A 135 3.94 3.80 11.27
C GLU A 135 4.25 3.48 12.73
N HIS A 136 3.80 2.31 13.21
CA HIS A 136 4.02 1.89 14.59
C HIS A 136 5.51 1.85 14.94
N LYS A 137 6.32 1.24 14.07
CA LYS A 137 7.78 1.17 14.25
C LYS A 137 8.44 2.54 14.24
N LEU A 138 8.09 3.42 13.30
CA LEU A 138 8.63 4.79 13.23
C LEU A 138 8.25 5.62 14.47
N ARG A 139 7.00 5.52 14.93
CA ARG A 139 6.55 6.22 16.14
C ARG A 139 7.29 5.76 17.39
N ASN A 140 7.46 4.46 17.56
CA ASN A 140 8.22 3.90 18.67
C ASN A 140 9.68 4.39 18.66
N LEU A 141 10.31 4.48 17.49
CA LEU A 141 11.67 5.03 17.35
C LEU A 141 11.76 6.51 17.77
N GLN A 142 10.72 7.30 17.55
CA GLN A 142 10.64 8.69 18.01
C GLN A 142 10.16 8.84 19.46
N GLY A 143 9.85 7.73 20.15
CA GLY A 143 9.25 7.76 21.48
C GLY A 143 7.82 8.33 21.50
N LEU A 144 7.11 8.27 20.38
CA LEU A 144 5.74 8.73 20.24
C LEU A 144 4.75 7.59 20.59
N PRO A 145 3.59 7.91 21.18
CA PRO A 145 2.54 6.93 21.40
C PRO A 145 2.08 6.28 20.10
N SER A 146 1.90 4.97 20.10
CA SER A 146 1.37 4.22 18.97
C SER A 146 0.53 3.04 19.43
N THR A 147 -0.47 2.66 18.64
CA THR A 147 -1.31 1.49 18.88
C THR A 147 -1.47 0.74 17.57
N LEU A 148 -1.18 -0.55 17.60
CA LEU A 148 -1.34 -1.42 16.44
C LEU A 148 -2.77 -1.95 16.39
N THR A 149 -3.50 -1.61 15.34
CA THR A 149 -4.93 -1.96 15.20
C THR A 149 -5.17 -3.25 14.42
N SER A 150 -4.28 -3.60 13.48
CA SER A 150 -4.49 -4.73 12.56
C SER A 150 -3.48 -5.86 12.77
N THR A 151 -3.59 -6.62 13.86
CA THR A 151 -2.65 -7.72 14.16
C THR A 151 -2.82 -8.94 13.26
N ASP A 152 -4.02 -9.18 12.72
CA ASP A 152 -4.37 -10.43 12.02
C ASP A 152 -3.65 -10.62 10.68
N TRP A 153 -3.13 -9.54 10.11
CA TRP A 153 -2.45 -9.53 8.81
C TRP A 153 -0.92 -9.53 8.93
N ILE A 154 -0.38 -9.37 10.14
CA ILE A 154 1.05 -9.20 10.35
C ILE A 154 1.73 -10.57 10.29
N SER A 155 2.54 -10.74 9.25
CA SER A 155 3.41 -11.90 9.07
C SER A 155 4.87 -11.53 9.35
N GLU A 156 5.72 -12.53 9.55
CA GLU A 156 7.18 -12.34 9.67
C GLU A 156 7.76 -11.62 8.45
N GLU A 157 7.30 -11.96 7.23
CA GLU A 157 7.72 -11.24 6.01
C GLU A 157 7.30 -9.77 6.03
N MET A 158 6.10 -9.44 6.52
CA MET A 158 5.65 -8.06 6.66
C MET A 158 6.48 -7.31 7.70
N ASP A 159 6.85 -7.97 8.78
CA ASP A 159 7.72 -7.42 9.82
C ASP A 159 9.09 -7.05 9.22
N ASP A 160 9.75 -8.00 8.55
CA ASP A 160 11.02 -7.77 7.86
C ASP A 160 10.94 -6.62 6.84
N TYR A 161 9.91 -6.62 5.99
CA TYR A 161 9.75 -5.57 4.97
C TYR A 161 9.47 -4.18 5.53
N THR A 162 8.81 -4.10 6.69
CA THR A 162 8.57 -2.83 7.36
C THR A 162 9.79 -2.37 8.15
N ASP A 163 10.67 -3.27 8.61
CA ASP A 163 11.99 -2.91 9.14
C ASP A 163 12.88 -2.33 8.05
N ASP A 164 12.95 -2.95 6.87
CA ASP A 164 13.70 -2.43 5.72
C ASP A 164 13.24 -1.00 5.34
N TYR A 165 11.93 -0.74 5.41
CA TYR A 165 11.36 0.59 5.18
C TYR A 165 11.77 1.59 6.25
N VAL A 166 11.69 1.20 7.52
CA VAL A 166 12.09 2.04 8.66
C VAL A 166 13.56 2.42 8.57
N ASP A 167 14.44 1.46 8.25
CA ASP A 167 15.87 1.68 8.03
C ASP A 167 16.11 2.69 6.90
N ASN A 168 15.34 2.58 5.80
CA ASN A 168 15.40 3.56 4.72
C ASN A 168 15.02 4.96 5.19
N VAL A 169 13.91 5.12 5.92
CA VAL A 169 13.46 6.42 6.44
C VAL A 169 14.51 7.04 7.37
N VAL A 170 15.11 6.23 8.27
CA VAL A 170 16.18 6.69 9.17
C VAL A 170 17.41 7.13 8.38
N ALA A 171 17.83 6.37 7.38
CA ALA A 171 18.96 6.73 6.53
C ALA A 171 18.71 8.03 5.73
N GLU A 172 17.48 8.25 5.26
CA GLU A 172 17.08 9.49 4.58
C GLU A 172 17.07 10.69 5.55
N LEU A 173 16.63 10.48 6.80
CA LEU A 173 16.67 11.50 7.86
C LEU A 173 18.11 11.89 8.22
N ASP A 174 18.97 10.90 8.44
CA ASP A 174 20.39 11.11 8.73
C ASP A 174 21.08 11.89 7.60
N ARG A 175 20.74 11.59 6.35
CA ARG A 175 21.26 12.35 5.21
C ARG A 175 20.77 13.81 5.26
N ALA A 176 19.49 14.06 5.51
CA ALA A 176 18.94 15.41 5.59
C ALA A 176 19.58 16.22 6.72
N GLN A 177 19.85 15.59 7.87
CA GLN A 177 20.46 16.23 9.03
C GLN A 177 21.92 16.64 8.80
N LYS A 178 22.63 16.03 7.84
CA LYS A 178 24.00 16.46 7.46
C LYS A 178 24.02 17.84 6.83
N SER A 179 23.00 18.21 6.06
CA SER A 179 22.90 19.52 5.40
C SER A 179 22.00 20.51 6.16
N SER A 180 20.99 20.01 6.88
CA SER A 180 20.06 20.79 7.69
C SER A 180 19.96 20.15 9.08
N PRO A 181 20.81 20.52 10.05
CA PRO A 181 20.84 19.89 11.39
C PRO A 181 19.51 19.92 12.15
N ALA A 182 18.62 20.86 11.83
CA ALA A 182 17.27 20.95 12.40
C ALA A 182 16.23 20.11 11.65
N ALA A 183 16.64 19.30 10.67
CA ALA A 183 15.73 18.46 9.90
C ALA A 183 15.05 17.42 10.81
N PHE A 184 13.74 17.24 10.63
CA PHE A 184 12.94 16.33 11.43
C PHE A 184 12.05 15.46 10.54
N LEU A 185 11.64 14.32 11.09
CA LEU A 185 10.73 13.38 10.48
C LEU A 185 9.31 13.59 11.04
N ALA A 186 8.35 13.86 10.16
CA ALA A 186 6.92 13.79 10.41
C ALA A 186 6.36 12.47 9.85
N ILE A 187 5.55 11.76 10.65
CA ILE A 187 5.01 10.44 10.35
C ILE A 187 3.50 10.56 10.14
N GLU A 188 2.96 9.87 9.12
CA GLU A 188 1.53 9.91 8.74
C GLU A 188 0.98 11.34 8.63
N GLN A 189 1.77 12.22 8.02
CA GLN A 189 1.41 13.63 7.91
C GLN A 189 0.25 13.79 6.92
N ARG A 190 -0.84 14.43 7.34
CA ARG A 190 -1.92 14.85 6.43
C ARG A 190 -1.38 15.97 5.53
N LEU A 191 -1.43 15.75 4.22
CA LEU A 191 -0.92 16.66 3.19
C LEU A 191 -2.10 17.24 2.41
N ASP A 192 -2.42 18.49 2.70
CA ASP A 192 -3.54 19.21 2.10
C ASP A 192 -3.08 19.97 0.83
N PHE A 193 -3.64 19.59 -0.32
CA PHE A 193 -3.40 20.27 -1.60
C PHE A 193 -4.72 20.80 -2.20
N SER A 194 -5.71 21.08 -1.34
CA SER A 194 -7.05 21.52 -1.73
C SER A 194 -7.08 22.85 -2.49
N HIS A 195 -6.06 23.69 -2.28
CA HIS A 195 -5.83 24.93 -3.02
C HIS A 195 -5.48 24.71 -4.51
N ILE A 196 -5.18 23.48 -4.92
CA ILE A 196 -4.89 23.07 -6.31
C ILE A 196 -6.00 22.18 -6.84
N VAL A 197 -6.40 21.18 -6.06
CA VAL A 197 -7.43 20.21 -6.40
C VAL A 197 -8.50 20.28 -5.32
N PRO A 198 -9.72 20.79 -5.57
CA PRO A 198 -10.77 20.87 -4.55
C PRO A 198 -10.95 19.56 -3.77
N ASP A 199 -11.04 19.66 -2.44
CA ASP A 199 -11.09 18.53 -1.49
C ASP A 199 -9.88 17.58 -1.54
N GLY A 200 -8.82 17.96 -2.25
CA GLY A 200 -7.62 17.17 -2.48
C GLY A 200 -6.72 17.11 -1.25
N PHE A 201 -6.55 15.92 -0.71
CA PHE A 201 -5.56 15.63 0.32
C PHE A 201 -5.01 14.21 0.18
N GLY A 202 -3.95 13.95 0.92
CA GLY A 202 -3.49 12.59 1.19
C GLY A 202 -2.80 12.50 2.54
N THR A 203 -2.19 11.35 2.78
CA THR A 203 -1.35 11.13 3.95
C THR A 203 -0.01 10.65 3.44
N GLY A 204 1.06 11.37 3.79
CA GLY A 204 2.42 10.95 3.52
C GLY A 204 2.90 10.04 4.64
N ASP A 205 3.39 8.85 4.30
CA ASP A 205 3.81 7.85 5.29
C ASP A 205 4.99 8.39 6.12
N ALA A 206 6.01 8.94 5.46
CA ALA A 206 7.13 9.62 6.09
C ALA A 206 7.51 10.89 5.31
N LEU A 207 7.61 12.01 6.03
CA LEU A 207 8.02 13.31 5.50
C LEU A 207 9.20 13.84 6.30
N ILE A 208 10.33 14.06 5.64
CA ILE A 208 11.51 14.67 6.25
C ILE A 208 11.57 16.13 5.80
N VAL A 209 11.52 17.04 6.76
CA VAL A 209 11.47 18.48 6.55
C VAL A 209 12.75 19.12 7.06
N GLY A 210 13.41 19.90 6.23
CA GLY A 210 14.61 20.67 6.54
C GLY A 210 14.89 21.71 5.45
N ASP A 211 15.89 22.56 5.66
CA ASP A 211 16.30 23.55 4.65
C ASP A 211 16.98 22.88 3.44
N GLY A 212 16.81 23.48 2.27
CA GLY A 212 17.30 23.00 0.98
C GLY A 212 16.40 21.94 0.35
N THR A 213 16.41 20.73 0.94
CA THR A 213 15.69 19.57 0.37
C THR A 213 14.69 18.96 1.35
N MET A 214 13.40 18.99 0.99
CA MET A 214 12.35 18.22 1.64
C MET A 214 12.28 16.82 1.02
N THR A 215 12.10 15.76 1.82
CA THR A 215 11.98 14.38 1.32
C THR A 215 10.61 13.79 1.67
N VAL A 216 9.85 13.34 0.68
CA VAL A 216 8.60 12.59 0.84
C VAL A 216 8.87 11.13 0.52
N ILE A 217 8.54 10.23 1.44
CA ILE A 217 8.74 8.78 1.29
C ILE A 217 7.36 8.10 1.39
N ASP A 218 7.04 7.29 0.40
CA ASP A 218 5.79 6.51 0.32
C ASP A 218 6.12 5.02 0.23
N LEU A 219 5.54 4.25 1.13
CA LEU A 219 5.61 2.80 1.18
C LEU A 219 4.62 2.21 0.17
N LYS A 220 5.10 1.33 -0.71
CA LYS A 220 4.25 0.54 -1.60
C LYS A 220 4.37 -0.93 -1.27
N TYR A 221 3.33 -1.48 -0.63
CA TYR A 221 3.33 -2.90 -0.25
C TYR A 221 2.80 -3.86 -1.34
N GLY A 222 2.35 -3.34 -2.49
CA GLY A 222 1.83 -4.17 -3.58
C GLY A 222 2.91 -5.06 -4.22
N LYS A 223 2.56 -6.31 -4.56
CA LYS A 223 3.46 -7.32 -5.17
C LYS A 223 3.39 -7.46 -6.70
N GLY A 224 2.47 -6.75 -7.36
CA GLY A 224 2.09 -7.04 -8.76
C GLY A 224 2.46 -5.97 -9.80
N VAL A 225 2.94 -4.80 -9.37
CA VAL A 225 3.30 -3.67 -10.23
C VAL A 225 4.45 -2.93 -9.59
N GLU A 226 5.55 -2.77 -10.30
CA GLU A 226 6.62 -1.86 -9.87
C GLU A 226 6.12 -0.42 -9.96
N VAL A 227 6.34 0.38 -8.91
CA VAL A 227 5.95 1.80 -8.89
C VAL A 227 7.20 2.66 -8.93
N SER A 228 7.27 3.55 -9.93
CA SER A 228 8.39 4.50 -10.08
C SER A 228 8.05 5.84 -9.42
N ALA A 229 9.04 6.48 -8.78
CA ALA A 229 8.95 7.84 -8.28
C ALA A 229 9.10 8.88 -9.40
N VAL A 230 9.76 8.51 -10.52
CA VAL A 230 10.08 9.42 -11.63
C VAL A 230 8.79 9.95 -12.26
N GLY A 231 8.57 11.25 -12.14
CA GLY A 231 7.37 11.88 -12.69
C GLY A 231 6.06 11.47 -12.00
N ASN A 232 6.13 10.85 -10.81
CA ASN A 232 4.96 10.26 -10.17
C ASN A 232 3.98 11.33 -9.66
N PRO A 233 2.73 11.38 -10.18
CA PRO A 233 1.79 12.43 -9.78
C PRO A 233 1.34 12.36 -8.32
N GLN A 234 1.25 11.17 -7.72
CA GLN A 234 0.89 11.03 -6.31
C GLN A 234 1.95 11.72 -5.43
N MET A 235 3.22 11.38 -5.66
CA MET A 235 4.34 11.94 -4.89
C MET A 235 4.44 13.46 -5.07
N ARG A 236 4.21 13.96 -6.29
CA ARG A 236 4.21 15.40 -6.58
C ARG A 236 3.07 16.14 -5.89
N LEU A 237 1.88 15.54 -5.79
CA LEU A 237 0.76 16.12 -5.03
C LEU A 237 1.04 16.13 -3.52
N TYR A 238 1.65 15.07 -3.00
CA TYR A 238 2.10 15.03 -1.61
C TYR A 238 3.14 16.12 -1.32
N ALA A 239 4.13 16.28 -2.21
CA ALA A 239 5.10 17.35 -2.13
C ALA A 239 4.45 18.74 -2.11
N LEU A 240 3.46 19.00 -2.97
CA LEU A 240 2.71 20.27 -2.98
C LEU A 240 1.94 20.51 -1.68
N GLY A 241 1.32 19.46 -1.12
CA GLY A 241 0.67 19.56 0.19
C GLY A 241 1.66 19.82 1.33
N ALA A 242 2.83 19.18 1.31
CA ALA A 242 3.88 19.40 2.29
C ALA A 242 4.48 20.82 2.21
N LEU A 243 4.69 21.33 1.00
CA LEU A 243 5.14 22.71 0.78
C LEU A 243 4.15 23.75 1.31
N THR A 244 2.84 23.47 1.20
CA THR A 244 1.80 24.35 1.75
C THR A 244 1.92 24.47 3.28
N GLN A 245 2.28 23.38 3.94
CA GLN A 245 2.38 23.33 5.39
C GLN A 245 3.72 23.86 5.93
N PHE A 246 4.83 23.58 5.24
CA PHE A 246 6.18 23.84 5.76
C PHE A 246 7.00 24.85 4.96
N GLY A 247 6.62 25.17 3.73
CA GLY A 247 7.41 26.03 2.82
C GLY A 247 7.50 27.50 3.22
N MET A 248 6.66 27.96 4.17
CA MET A 248 6.82 29.29 4.78
C MET A 248 7.80 29.30 5.96
N ILE A 249 8.10 28.14 6.53
CA ILE A 249 8.94 27.97 7.73
C ILE A 249 10.36 27.57 7.34
N TYR A 250 10.50 26.71 6.34
CA TYR A 250 11.78 26.20 5.84
C TYR A 250 12.04 26.73 4.44
N ASN A 251 13.31 27.07 4.16
CA ASN A 251 13.71 27.46 2.81
C ASN A 251 13.94 26.20 1.97
N ILE A 252 12.91 25.74 1.28
CA ILE A 252 12.93 24.51 0.48
C ILE A 252 13.04 24.88 -1.00
N ASP A 253 14.11 24.42 -1.65
CA ASP A 253 14.37 24.68 -3.07
C ASP A 253 14.09 23.43 -3.93
N THR A 254 14.26 22.25 -3.34
CA THR A 254 14.11 20.94 -4.00
C THR A 254 13.23 20.02 -3.18
N VAL A 255 12.39 19.24 -3.85
CA VAL A 255 11.69 18.11 -3.22
C VAL A 255 12.21 16.80 -3.79
N ARG A 256 12.62 15.92 -2.88
CA ARG A 256 13.01 14.54 -3.15
C ARG A 256 11.82 13.63 -2.85
N MET A 257 11.51 12.75 -3.78
CA MET A 257 10.38 11.82 -3.68
C MET A 257 10.92 10.39 -3.77
N VAL A 258 10.61 9.58 -2.77
CA VAL A 258 11.07 8.20 -2.66
C VAL A 258 9.85 7.29 -2.62
N ILE A 259 9.84 6.30 -3.52
CA ILE A 259 8.93 5.17 -3.45
C ILE A 259 9.72 3.97 -2.97
N PHE A 260 9.29 3.42 -1.84
CA PHE A 260 9.91 2.24 -1.24
C PHE A 260 8.98 1.04 -1.38
N GLN A 261 9.37 0.05 -2.17
CA GLN A 261 8.56 -1.12 -2.50
C GLN A 261 9.31 -2.43 -2.17
N PRO A 262 9.25 -2.88 -0.90
CA PRO A 262 10.15 -3.91 -0.39
C PRO A 262 9.92 -5.28 -1.03
N ARG A 263 8.65 -5.65 -1.31
CA ARG A 263 8.31 -6.96 -1.92
C ARG A 263 8.84 -7.14 -3.34
N LEU A 264 9.20 -6.06 -4.03
CA LEU A 264 9.81 -6.10 -5.36
C LEU A 264 11.30 -5.69 -5.32
N ASN A 265 11.86 -5.47 -4.13
CA ASN A 265 13.20 -4.94 -3.93
C ASN A 265 13.43 -3.67 -4.79
N ASN A 266 12.43 -2.79 -4.81
CA ASN A 266 12.43 -1.58 -5.63
C ASN A 266 12.47 -0.35 -4.72
N ILE A 267 13.51 0.46 -4.89
CA ILE A 267 13.62 1.80 -4.31
C ILE A 267 13.76 2.75 -5.48
N SER A 268 12.74 3.57 -5.71
CA SER A 268 12.69 4.53 -6.81
C SER A 268 12.72 5.94 -6.26
N VAL A 269 13.47 6.81 -6.93
CA VAL A 269 13.76 8.16 -6.47
C VAL A 269 13.55 9.14 -7.62
N ASP A 270 12.92 10.27 -7.33
CA ASP A 270 12.85 11.44 -8.21
C ASP A 270 13.17 12.72 -7.40
N GLU A 271 13.76 13.70 -8.06
CA GLU A 271 14.02 15.02 -7.48
C GLU A 271 13.52 16.10 -8.44
N VAL A 272 12.84 17.10 -7.89
CA VAL A 272 12.27 18.20 -8.67
C VAL A 272 12.43 19.51 -7.91
N SER A 273 12.70 20.60 -8.63
CA SER A 273 12.72 21.92 -7.99
C SER A 273 11.30 22.35 -7.58
N VAL A 274 11.19 23.15 -6.52
CA VAL A 274 9.90 23.71 -6.09
C VAL A 274 9.26 24.52 -7.22
N ALA A 275 10.06 25.25 -8.00
CA ALA A 275 9.58 26.04 -9.14
C ALA A 275 8.92 25.17 -10.22
N GLU A 276 9.57 24.06 -10.63
CA GLU A 276 9.00 23.13 -11.62
C GLU A 276 7.75 22.43 -11.08
N LEU A 277 7.73 22.09 -9.79
CA LEU A 277 6.61 21.43 -9.15
C LEU A 277 5.36 22.33 -9.09
N VAL A 278 5.54 23.61 -8.70
CA VAL A 278 4.46 24.61 -8.71
C VAL A 278 3.98 24.89 -10.13
N GLN A 279 4.90 25.01 -11.09
CA GLN A 279 4.54 25.17 -12.50
C GLN A 279 3.72 23.99 -13.01
N TRP A 280 4.09 22.76 -12.66
CA TRP A 280 3.31 21.57 -13.00
C TRP A 280 1.91 21.61 -12.37
N ALA A 281 1.80 22.04 -11.10
CA ALA A 281 0.51 22.21 -10.45
C ALA A 281 -0.40 23.18 -11.22
N ASP A 282 0.14 24.32 -11.64
CA ASP A 282 -0.62 25.37 -12.32
C ASP A 282 -1.01 24.99 -13.76
N ILE A 283 -0.08 24.44 -14.53
CA ILE A 283 -0.26 24.21 -15.98
C ILE A 283 -0.94 22.87 -16.25
N VAL A 284 -0.69 21.85 -15.42
CA VAL A 284 -1.15 20.48 -15.67
C VAL A 284 -2.27 20.10 -14.72
N VAL A 285 -2.06 20.27 -13.41
CA VAL A 285 -2.96 19.70 -12.39
C VAL A 285 -4.26 20.47 -12.31
N LYS A 286 -4.22 21.78 -12.04
CA LYS A 286 -5.42 22.63 -11.88
C LYS A 286 -6.43 22.47 -13.03
N PRO A 287 -6.05 22.64 -14.31
CA PRO A 287 -7.02 22.53 -15.41
C PRO A 287 -7.60 21.12 -15.54
N ARG A 288 -6.79 20.07 -15.32
CA ARG A 288 -7.27 18.69 -15.41
C ARG A 288 -8.12 18.27 -14.23
N ALA A 289 -7.80 18.72 -13.03
CA ALA A 289 -8.63 18.52 -11.85
C ALA A 289 -10.01 19.16 -12.05
N GLN A 290 -10.07 20.38 -12.57
CA GLN A 290 -11.33 21.04 -12.89
C GLN A 290 -12.16 20.26 -13.91
N ALA A 291 -11.54 19.83 -15.02
CA ALA A 291 -12.21 19.00 -16.02
C ALA A 291 -12.70 17.67 -15.43
N ALA A 292 -11.87 17.02 -14.60
CA ALA A 292 -12.23 15.74 -13.99
C ALA A 292 -13.36 15.87 -12.96
N ILE A 293 -13.39 16.96 -12.19
CA ILE A 293 -14.50 17.31 -11.29
C ILE A 293 -15.79 17.49 -12.08
N ASN A 294 -15.74 18.09 -13.27
CA ASN A 294 -16.91 18.28 -14.12
C ASN A 294 -17.28 17.05 -14.95
N GLY A 295 -16.44 16.00 -14.96
CA GLY A 295 -16.60 14.84 -15.86
C GLY A 295 -16.34 15.18 -17.33
N GLU A 296 -15.63 16.27 -17.60
CA GLU A 296 -15.33 16.78 -18.93
C GLU A 296 -14.06 16.16 -19.51
N GLY A 297 -13.91 16.24 -20.84
CA GLY A 297 -12.76 15.73 -21.60
C GLY A 297 -13.08 14.46 -22.38
N GLU A 298 -12.03 13.85 -22.94
CA GLU A 298 -12.15 12.65 -23.76
C GLU A 298 -11.73 11.40 -22.98
N LEU A 299 -12.33 10.26 -23.33
CA LEU A 299 -11.86 8.97 -22.84
C LEU A 299 -10.55 8.61 -23.51
N THR A 300 -9.47 8.57 -22.74
CA THR A 300 -8.14 8.20 -23.23
C THR A 300 -7.72 6.84 -22.66
N ALA A 301 -7.24 5.96 -23.54
CA ALA A 301 -6.83 4.61 -23.16
C ALA A 301 -5.31 4.53 -22.97
N GLY A 302 -4.87 4.12 -21.79
CA GLY A 302 -3.46 4.10 -21.39
C GLY A 302 -3.19 3.11 -20.27
N GLU A 303 -1.98 3.11 -19.73
CA GLU A 303 -1.60 2.27 -18.59
C GLU A 303 -2.45 2.56 -17.34
N TRP A 304 -2.96 3.78 -17.22
CA TRP A 304 -3.90 4.19 -16.17
C TRP A 304 -5.25 3.46 -16.18
N CYS A 305 -5.60 2.76 -17.27
CA CYS A 305 -6.83 1.96 -17.34
C CYS A 305 -6.78 0.71 -16.46
N ARG A 306 -5.59 0.25 -16.06
CA ARG A 306 -5.35 -1.00 -15.30
C ARG A 306 -6.17 -1.11 -14.01
N PHE A 307 -6.43 0.03 -13.36
CA PHE A 307 -7.16 0.15 -12.09
C PHE A 307 -8.41 1.02 -12.22
N CYS A 308 -8.87 1.29 -13.45
CA CYS A 308 -10.10 2.05 -13.70
C CYS A 308 -11.31 1.13 -13.53
N ARG A 309 -12.23 1.46 -12.62
CA ARG A 309 -13.45 0.66 -12.43
C ARG A 309 -14.38 0.68 -13.65
N HIS A 310 -14.32 1.74 -14.45
CA HIS A 310 -15.05 1.87 -15.71
C HIS A 310 -14.43 1.06 -16.88
N ALA A 311 -13.20 0.53 -16.72
CA ALA A 311 -12.49 -0.18 -17.79
C ALA A 311 -13.32 -1.26 -18.51
N PRO A 312 -14.15 -2.09 -17.83
CA PRO A 312 -14.94 -3.12 -18.49
C PRO A 312 -15.94 -2.58 -19.53
N GLN A 313 -16.39 -1.33 -19.38
CA GLN A 313 -17.39 -0.70 -20.24
C GLN A 313 -16.80 0.42 -21.11
N CYS A 314 -15.51 0.69 -20.99
CA CYS A 314 -14.85 1.82 -21.65
C CYS A 314 -14.66 1.57 -23.15
N THR A 315 -15.35 2.36 -23.97
CA THR A 315 -15.27 2.28 -25.45
C THR A 315 -13.89 2.64 -25.99
N ALA A 316 -13.22 3.64 -25.40
CA ALA A 316 -11.86 4.02 -25.81
C ALA A 316 -10.84 2.92 -25.51
N LEU A 317 -11.00 2.21 -24.39
CA LEU A 317 -10.14 1.08 -24.04
C LEU A 317 -10.34 -0.09 -25.00
N ALA A 318 -11.59 -0.43 -25.29
CA ALA A 318 -11.92 -1.44 -26.30
C ALA A 318 -11.32 -1.06 -27.67
N ALA A 319 -11.53 0.19 -28.12
CA ALA A 319 -10.99 0.67 -29.39
C ALA A 319 -9.46 0.55 -29.45
N LYS A 320 -8.75 0.94 -28.38
CA LYS A 320 -7.30 0.75 -28.28
C LYS A 320 -6.93 -0.71 -28.46
N TYR A 321 -7.53 -1.61 -27.70
CA TYR A 321 -7.21 -3.03 -27.73
C TYR A 321 -7.50 -3.74 -29.06
N PHE A 322 -8.55 -3.33 -29.77
CA PHE A 322 -8.91 -3.91 -31.07
C PHE A 322 -8.23 -3.24 -32.27
N ALA A 323 -7.56 -2.09 -32.12
CA ALA A 323 -6.90 -1.37 -33.21
C ALA A 323 -5.91 -2.21 -34.06
N PRO A 324 -5.06 -3.09 -33.49
CA PRO A 324 -4.07 -3.87 -34.23
C PRO A 324 -4.64 -5.14 -34.82
N ILE A 325 -5.88 -5.50 -34.47
CA ILE A 325 -6.56 -6.67 -35.02
C ILE A 325 -7.25 -6.25 -36.33
N PRO A 326 -6.88 -6.84 -37.47
CA PRO A 326 -7.58 -6.63 -38.73
C PRO A 326 -9.06 -6.94 -38.57
N LYS A 327 -9.93 -6.04 -39.04
CA LYS A 327 -11.37 -6.27 -39.08
C LYS A 327 -11.73 -6.81 -40.46
N GLU A 328 -12.08 -8.09 -40.54
CA GLU A 328 -12.81 -8.62 -41.69
C GLU A 328 -14.20 -7.95 -41.73
N ALA A 329 -14.66 -7.57 -42.92
CA ALA A 329 -15.82 -6.68 -43.08
C ALA A 329 -17.16 -7.33 -42.73
N ASP A 330 -17.23 -8.66 -42.63
CA ASP A 330 -18.47 -9.39 -42.38
C ASP A 330 -18.17 -10.67 -41.60
N GLU A 331 -18.37 -10.69 -40.28
CA GLU A 331 -18.91 -11.87 -39.58
C GLU A 331 -19.12 -11.66 -38.07
N VAL A 332 -20.14 -12.34 -37.56
CA VAL A 332 -20.67 -12.34 -36.19
C VAL A 332 -19.71 -12.99 -35.16
N THR A 333 -18.52 -13.39 -35.60
CA THR A 333 -17.41 -13.86 -34.77
C THR A 333 -16.12 -13.19 -35.25
N PRO A 334 -15.39 -12.46 -34.39
CA PRO A 334 -14.05 -12.00 -34.77
C PRO A 334 -13.14 -13.23 -34.91
N ALA A 335 -13.00 -13.75 -36.13
CA ALA A 335 -11.96 -14.70 -36.45
C ALA A 335 -10.64 -13.93 -36.43
N ALA A 336 -9.83 -14.15 -35.40
CA ALA A 336 -8.49 -13.57 -35.37
C ALA A 336 -7.70 -14.13 -36.58
N PRO A 337 -7.01 -13.27 -37.35
CA PRO A 337 -6.17 -13.75 -38.44
C PRO A 337 -5.09 -14.71 -37.91
N ALA A 338 -4.72 -15.70 -38.72
CA ALA A 338 -3.65 -16.62 -38.35
C ALA A 338 -2.34 -15.84 -38.18
N PRO A 339 -1.48 -16.14 -37.17
CA PRO A 339 -0.26 -15.37 -36.90
C PRO A 339 0.63 -15.15 -38.13
N GLU A 340 0.71 -16.13 -39.03
CA GLU A 340 1.45 -16.10 -40.29
C GLU A 340 0.92 -15.09 -41.33
N THR A 341 -0.26 -14.52 -41.12
CA THR A 341 -0.87 -13.50 -41.99
C THR A 341 -0.69 -12.08 -41.46
N LEU A 342 -0.07 -11.92 -40.30
CA LEU A 342 0.23 -10.63 -39.68
C LEU A 342 1.63 -10.15 -40.07
N THR A 343 1.78 -8.84 -40.22
CA THR A 343 3.10 -8.21 -40.33
C THR A 343 3.85 -8.26 -38.99
N ASP A 344 5.18 -8.20 -39.03
CA ASP A 344 6.01 -8.20 -37.81
C ASP A 344 5.62 -7.08 -36.83
N ASP A 345 5.30 -5.88 -37.34
CA ASP A 345 4.83 -4.75 -36.53
C ASP A 345 3.49 -5.06 -35.84
N GLN A 346 2.56 -5.72 -36.53
CA GLN A 346 1.28 -6.13 -35.95
C GLN A 346 1.48 -7.21 -34.89
N ILE A 347 2.35 -8.19 -35.14
CA ILE A 347 2.70 -9.22 -34.16
C ILE A 347 3.29 -8.57 -32.90
N ALA A 348 4.26 -7.65 -33.07
CA ALA A 348 4.88 -6.93 -31.96
C ALA A 348 3.85 -6.14 -31.14
N GLN A 349 2.92 -5.43 -31.79
CA GLN A 349 1.85 -4.69 -31.11
C GLN A 349 0.88 -5.62 -30.36
N ILE A 350 0.42 -6.71 -30.98
CA ILE A 350 -0.48 -7.68 -30.34
C ILE A 350 0.19 -8.34 -29.14
N VAL A 351 1.46 -8.78 -29.27
CA VAL A 351 2.21 -9.37 -28.17
C VAL A 351 2.36 -8.38 -27.02
N THR A 352 2.70 -7.12 -27.32
CA THR A 352 2.84 -6.03 -26.35
C THR A 352 1.56 -5.82 -25.53
N TRP A 353 0.38 -5.96 -26.14
CA TRP A 353 -0.89 -5.74 -25.45
C TRP A 353 -1.56 -7.01 -24.92
N SER A 354 -1.06 -8.19 -25.31
CA SER A 354 -1.71 -9.48 -25.01
C SER A 354 -1.97 -9.72 -23.52
N GLY A 355 -1.06 -9.25 -22.64
CA GLY A 355 -1.23 -9.34 -21.19
C GLY A 355 -2.39 -8.49 -20.67
N GLU A 356 -2.45 -7.22 -21.09
CA GLU A 356 -3.51 -6.28 -20.71
C GLU A 356 -4.86 -6.64 -21.34
N LEU A 357 -4.86 -7.15 -22.58
CA LEU A 357 -6.03 -7.71 -23.26
C LEU A 357 -6.67 -8.85 -22.45
N LYS A 358 -5.86 -9.85 -22.05
CA LYS A 358 -6.33 -10.96 -21.21
C LYS A 358 -6.93 -10.45 -19.90
N LYS A 359 -6.25 -9.51 -19.25
CA LYS A 359 -6.73 -8.93 -17.99
C LYS A 359 -8.06 -8.19 -18.16
N TRP A 360 -8.20 -7.40 -19.22
CA TRP A 360 -9.45 -6.70 -19.52
C TRP A 360 -10.59 -7.68 -19.80
N LEU A 361 -10.37 -8.70 -20.65
CA LEU A 361 -11.36 -9.74 -20.91
C LEU A 361 -11.82 -10.43 -19.62
N SER A 362 -10.90 -10.86 -18.76
CA SER A 362 -11.23 -11.44 -17.45
C SER A 362 -12.04 -10.48 -16.56
N THR A 363 -11.76 -9.17 -16.64
CA THR A 363 -12.49 -8.16 -15.88
C THR A 363 -13.92 -7.98 -16.42
N VAL A 364 -14.09 -7.99 -17.74
CA VAL A 364 -15.41 -7.94 -18.40
C VAL A 364 -16.23 -9.18 -18.05
N GLU A 365 -15.65 -10.38 -18.13
CA GLU A 365 -16.31 -11.64 -17.78
C GLU A 365 -16.77 -11.64 -16.32
N LYS A 366 -15.89 -11.24 -15.39
CA LYS A 366 -16.22 -11.14 -13.96
C LYS A 366 -17.36 -10.13 -13.74
N PHE A 367 -17.28 -8.95 -14.33
CA PHE A 367 -18.32 -7.93 -14.20
C PHE A 367 -19.68 -8.42 -14.72
N ALA A 368 -19.68 -9.08 -15.88
CA ALA A 368 -20.90 -9.66 -16.46
C ALA A 368 -21.48 -10.74 -15.54
N LEU A 369 -20.63 -11.62 -14.99
CA LEU A 369 -21.04 -12.66 -14.05
C LEU A 369 -21.66 -12.06 -12.77
N ASP A 370 -21.04 -11.05 -12.15
CA ASP A 370 -21.53 -10.40 -10.93
C ASP A 370 -22.92 -9.75 -11.15
N LYS A 371 -23.12 -9.09 -12.29
CA LYS A 371 -24.43 -8.54 -12.69
C LYS A 371 -25.45 -9.64 -12.96
N ALA A 372 -25.04 -10.73 -13.63
CA ALA A 372 -25.92 -11.85 -13.90
C ALA A 372 -26.39 -12.56 -12.63
N ASN A 373 -25.50 -12.73 -11.65
CA ASN A 373 -25.83 -13.24 -10.31
C ASN A 373 -26.84 -12.33 -9.57
N SER A 374 -26.90 -11.04 -9.92
CA SER A 374 -27.86 -10.07 -9.38
C SER A 374 -29.16 -9.98 -10.19
N GLY A 375 -29.38 -10.90 -11.14
CA GLY A 375 -30.61 -10.99 -11.95
C GLY A 375 -30.57 -10.24 -13.28
N HIS A 376 -29.44 -9.65 -13.68
CA HIS A 376 -29.30 -9.02 -14.99
C HIS A 376 -29.12 -10.06 -16.11
N ALA A 377 -29.83 -9.92 -17.22
CA ALA A 377 -29.68 -10.82 -18.36
C ALA A 377 -28.90 -10.14 -19.50
N TYR A 378 -27.85 -10.81 -19.99
CA TYR A 378 -27.11 -10.38 -21.18
C TYR A 378 -27.63 -11.13 -22.42
N PRO A 379 -27.95 -10.44 -23.53
CA PRO A 379 -28.37 -11.10 -24.77
C PRO A 379 -27.37 -12.18 -25.21
N GLY A 380 -27.86 -13.37 -25.53
CA GLY A 380 -27.05 -14.50 -26.02
C GLY A 380 -26.28 -15.27 -24.93
N LEU A 381 -26.31 -14.82 -23.67
CA LEU A 381 -25.67 -15.49 -22.54
C LEU A 381 -26.72 -16.02 -21.56
N LYS A 382 -26.42 -17.13 -20.90
CA LYS A 382 -27.23 -17.68 -19.80
C LYS A 382 -26.36 -17.95 -18.59
N LEU A 383 -26.88 -17.64 -17.40
CA LEU A 383 -26.25 -18.04 -16.14
C LEU A 383 -26.53 -19.52 -15.89
N VAL A 384 -25.50 -20.29 -15.61
CA VAL A 384 -25.57 -21.73 -15.33
C VAL A 384 -24.65 -22.06 -14.16
N GLU A 385 -24.91 -23.18 -13.49
CA GLU A 385 -23.98 -23.72 -12.49
C GLU A 385 -22.64 -24.05 -13.15
N GLY A 386 -21.56 -23.65 -12.48
CA GLY A 386 -20.21 -24.03 -12.88
C GLY A 386 -20.01 -25.54 -12.80
N ARG A 387 -18.96 -26.06 -13.45
CA ARG A 387 -18.62 -27.48 -13.35
C ARG A 387 -18.31 -27.83 -11.89
N SER A 388 -19.14 -28.67 -11.27
CA SER A 388 -18.90 -29.21 -9.94
C SER A 388 -17.67 -30.11 -9.94
N VAL A 389 -16.69 -29.83 -9.10
CA VAL A 389 -15.56 -30.75 -8.84
C VAL A 389 -15.91 -31.58 -7.62
N ARG A 390 -15.79 -32.92 -7.71
CA ARG A 390 -15.97 -33.80 -6.56
C ARG A 390 -14.88 -33.48 -5.53
N LYS A 391 -15.29 -33.17 -4.31
CA LYS A 391 -14.42 -33.04 -3.15
C LYS A 391 -14.85 -34.06 -2.11
N TYR A 392 -13.90 -34.61 -1.38
CA TYR A 392 -14.22 -35.40 -0.20
C TYR A 392 -14.86 -34.51 0.84
N THR A 393 -15.94 -35.00 1.45
CA THR A 393 -16.69 -34.25 2.47
C THR A 393 -16.02 -34.33 3.85
N ASP A 394 -15.30 -35.42 4.09
CA ASP A 394 -14.53 -35.68 5.30
C ASP A 394 -13.30 -36.50 4.90
N GLU A 395 -12.15 -35.83 4.84
CA GLU A 395 -10.90 -36.46 4.43
C GLU A 395 -10.45 -37.55 5.41
N ALA A 396 -10.79 -37.44 6.70
CA ALA A 396 -10.43 -38.44 7.71
C ALA A 396 -11.28 -39.71 7.59
N ALA A 397 -12.59 -39.56 7.36
CA ALA A 397 -13.47 -40.70 7.10
C ALA A 397 -13.11 -41.41 5.79
N VAL A 398 -12.72 -40.66 4.76
CA VAL A 398 -12.23 -41.21 3.49
C VAL A 398 -10.92 -41.95 3.70
N ALA A 399 -9.97 -41.38 4.43
CA ALA A 399 -8.71 -42.05 4.73
C ALA A 399 -8.93 -43.37 5.48
N ALA A 400 -9.76 -43.37 6.53
CA ALA A 400 -10.08 -44.58 7.29
C ALA A 400 -10.76 -45.67 6.43
N ALA A 401 -11.66 -45.29 5.51
CA ALA A 401 -12.32 -46.24 4.61
C ALA A 401 -11.34 -46.88 3.61
N VAL A 402 -10.40 -46.08 3.09
CA VAL A 402 -9.37 -46.56 2.16
C VAL A 402 -8.33 -47.44 2.89
N GLU A 403 -7.92 -47.08 4.10
CA GLU A 403 -7.04 -47.89 4.95
C GLU A 403 -7.68 -49.25 5.31
N GLN A 404 -8.98 -49.28 5.64
CA GLN A 404 -9.71 -50.54 5.86
C GLN A 404 -9.76 -51.44 4.62
N SER A 405 -9.70 -50.86 3.43
CA SER A 405 -9.60 -51.61 2.17
C SER A 405 -8.16 -52.07 1.84
N GLY A 406 -7.19 -51.79 2.71
CA GLY A 406 -5.80 -52.22 2.56
C GLY A 406 -4.95 -51.32 1.65
N HIS A 407 -5.41 -50.09 1.39
CA HIS A 407 -4.71 -49.12 0.56
C HIS A 407 -4.29 -47.88 1.38
N ASP A 408 -3.17 -47.24 1.03
CA ASP A 408 -2.75 -45.96 1.63
C ASP A 408 -3.45 -44.81 0.88
N PRO A 409 -4.33 -44.03 1.53
CA PRO A 409 -5.06 -42.93 0.90
C PRO A 409 -4.19 -41.70 0.62
N TYR A 410 -2.98 -41.64 1.16
CA TYR A 410 -2.14 -40.45 1.11
C TYR A 410 -1.05 -40.56 0.03
N GLU A 411 -0.87 -39.47 -0.71
CA GLU A 411 0.28 -39.32 -1.59
C GLU A 411 1.48 -38.82 -0.79
N LYS A 412 2.55 -39.61 -0.69
CA LYS A 412 3.83 -39.15 -0.12
C LYS A 412 4.55 -38.26 -1.12
N LYS A 413 4.30 -36.95 -1.02
CA LYS A 413 4.95 -35.94 -1.86
C LYS A 413 6.15 -35.31 -1.15
N LEU A 414 7.26 -35.18 -1.87
CA LEU A 414 8.41 -34.42 -1.39
C LEU A 414 8.02 -32.94 -1.17
N LEU A 415 8.43 -32.35 -0.06
CA LEU A 415 8.17 -30.94 0.20
C LEU A 415 8.78 -30.08 -0.91
N GLY A 416 8.02 -29.06 -1.35
CA GLY A 416 8.55 -28.04 -2.26
C GLY A 416 9.68 -27.26 -1.60
N VAL A 417 10.57 -26.68 -2.41
CA VAL A 417 11.78 -25.96 -1.97
C VAL A 417 11.49 -25.02 -0.79
N THR A 418 10.48 -24.15 -0.89
CA THR A 418 10.12 -23.21 0.19
C THR A 418 9.73 -23.89 1.50
N ALA A 419 8.87 -24.92 1.44
CA ALA A 419 8.45 -25.65 2.64
C ALA A 419 9.61 -26.46 3.24
N MET A 420 10.51 -26.97 2.39
CA MET A 420 11.72 -27.68 2.81
C MET A 420 12.75 -26.72 3.42
N THR A 421 12.93 -25.52 2.86
CA THR A 421 13.79 -24.46 3.42
C THR A 421 13.27 -23.99 4.77
N ARG A 422 11.94 -23.89 4.95
CA ARG A 422 11.35 -23.57 6.25
C ARG A 422 11.57 -24.67 7.29
N LEU A 423 11.47 -25.94 6.87
CA LEU A 423 11.68 -27.09 7.77
C LEU A 423 13.14 -27.17 8.26
N LEU A 424 14.10 -26.93 7.37
CA LEU A 424 15.53 -27.09 7.66
C LEU A 424 16.21 -25.79 8.11
N GLY A 425 15.62 -24.64 7.81
CA GLY A 425 16.28 -23.33 7.92
C GLY A 425 17.26 -23.09 6.76
N LYS A 426 17.47 -21.82 6.38
CA LYS A 426 18.28 -21.43 5.19
C LYS A 426 19.67 -22.06 5.18
N LYS A 427 20.38 -22.05 6.31
CA LYS A 427 21.76 -22.57 6.41
C LYS A 427 21.82 -24.07 6.17
N GLN A 428 21.05 -24.85 6.91
CA GLN A 428 21.05 -26.31 6.79
C GLN A 428 20.46 -26.76 5.44
N PHE A 429 19.48 -26.04 4.90
CA PHE A 429 18.96 -26.28 3.56
C PHE A 429 20.06 -26.14 2.50
N GLN A 430 20.84 -25.06 2.56
CA GLN A 430 21.95 -24.81 1.62
C GLN A 430 23.02 -25.90 1.74
N ASP A 431 23.44 -26.23 2.97
CA ASP A 431 24.50 -27.21 3.22
C ASP A 431 24.09 -28.64 2.83
N THR A 432 22.82 -28.98 2.92
CA THR A 432 22.32 -30.36 2.69
C THR A 432 21.77 -30.57 1.29
N LEU A 433 21.07 -29.57 0.74
CA LEU A 433 20.28 -29.70 -0.49
C LEU A 433 20.75 -28.75 -1.60
N GLY A 434 21.72 -27.86 -1.36
CA GLY A 434 22.20 -26.89 -2.34
C GLY A 434 22.62 -27.52 -3.67
N ASP A 435 23.39 -28.61 -3.61
CA ASP A 435 23.85 -29.36 -4.80
C ASP A 435 22.74 -30.17 -5.49
N LEU A 436 21.58 -30.31 -4.84
CA LEU A 436 20.41 -31.03 -5.35
C LEU A 436 19.31 -30.09 -5.88
N VAL A 437 19.50 -28.77 -5.78
CA VAL A 437 18.58 -27.75 -6.28
C VAL A 437 19.14 -27.16 -7.57
N HIS A 438 18.55 -27.56 -8.71
CA HIS A 438 18.84 -26.94 -9.99
C HIS A 438 17.87 -25.79 -10.26
N LYS A 439 18.39 -24.57 -10.42
CA LYS A 439 17.62 -23.42 -10.92
C LYS A 439 17.78 -23.35 -12.44
N PRO A 440 16.84 -23.90 -13.24
CA PRO A 440 16.94 -23.82 -14.69
C PRO A 440 16.90 -22.36 -15.15
N ALA A 441 17.56 -22.09 -16.27
CA ALA A 441 17.41 -20.82 -16.96
C ALA A 441 15.92 -20.57 -17.29
N GLY A 442 15.45 -19.35 -17.07
CA GLY A 442 14.07 -18.97 -17.38
C GLY A 442 13.77 -19.18 -18.86
N LYS A 443 12.55 -19.60 -19.19
CA LYS A 443 12.13 -19.78 -20.60
C LYS A 443 12.22 -18.43 -21.35
N PRO A 444 12.80 -18.39 -22.56
CA PRO A 444 12.75 -17.21 -23.41
C PRO A 444 11.31 -16.71 -23.55
N THR A 445 11.09 -15.42 -23.31
CA THR A 445 9.78 -14.79 -23.35
C THR A 445 9.93 -13.45 -24.05
N LEU A 446 9.09 -13.18 -25.05
CA LEU A 446 9.03 -11.87 -25.69
C LEU A 446 8.36 -10.89 -24.74
N VAL A 447 9.03 -9.76 -24.51
CA VAL A 447 8.57 -8.65 -23.68
C VAL A 447 8.90 -7.33 -24.36
N PRO A 448 8.21 -6.23 -24.02
CA PRO A 448 8.54 -4.91 -24.56
C PRO A 448 9.98 -4.49 -24.22
N GLU A 449 10.59 -3.63 -25.04
CA GLU A 449 11.98 -3.13 -24.81
C GLU A 449 12.16 -2.39 -23.48
N SER A 450 11.08 -1.88 -22.90
CA SER A 450 11.10 -1.25 -21.57
C SER A 450 11.28 -2.24 -20.43
N ASP A 451 11.19 -3.55 -20.68
CA ASP A 451 11.48 -4.58 -19.67
C ASP A 451 12.97 -4.53 -19.31
N LYS A 452 13.27 -4.41 -18.01
CA LYS A 452 14.64 -4.25 -17.50
C LYS A 452 15.52 -5.49 -17.69
N ARG A 453 14.93 -6.65 -18.00
CA ARG A 453 15.70 -7.89 -18.18
C ARG A 453 16.56 -7.79 -19.46
N PRO A 454 17.84 -8.21 -19.40
CA PRO A 454 18.71 -8.14 -20.58
C PRO A 454 18.16 -9.03 -21.70
N ALA A 455 18.27 -8.54 -22.94
CA ALA A 455 17.93 -9.33 -24.12
C ALA A 455 18.77 -10.60 -24.18
N LEU A 456 18.16 -11.71 -24.57
CA LEU A 456 18.88 -12.96 -24.78
C LEU A 456 19.75 -12.86 -26.04
N ALA A 457 21.01 -13.30 -25.95
CA ALA A 457 21.85 -13.47 -27.11
C ALA A 457 21.25 -14.56 -28.02
N VAL A 458 21.17 -14.29 -29.32
CA VAL A 458 20.65 -15.26 -30.30
C VAL A 458 21.59 -16.46 -30.34
N ALA A 459 21.05 -17.67 -30.16
CA ALA A 459 21.81 -18.90 -30.34
C ALA A 459 22.25 -19.00 -31.81
N THR A 460 23.56 -18.90 -32.05
CA THR A 460 24.16 -19.11 -33.37
C THR A 460 24.62 -20.58 -33.50
N PRO A 461 24.66 -21.15 -34.71
CA PRO A 461 25.16 -22.52 -34.91
C PRO A 461 26.53 -22.77 -34.26
N GLU A 462 27.42 -21.77 -34.24
CA GLU A 462 28.75 -21.83 -33.62
C GLU A 462 28.69 -21.94 -32.08
N THR A 463 27.64 -21.39 -31.45
CA THR A 463 27.44 -21.46 -29.99
C THR A 463 26.72 -22.73 -29.52
N VAL A 464 26.09 -23.47 -30.44
CA VAL A 464 25.31 -24.70 -30.14
C VAL A 464 26.10 -25.97 -30.46
N PHE A 465 27.05 -25.92 -31.39
CA PHE A 465 27.89 -27.07 -31.76
C PHE A 465 29.37 -26.76 -31.51
N GLN A 466 29.99 -27.41 -30.51
CA GLN A 466 31.45 -27.43 -30.39
C GLN A 466 32.05 -28.44 -31.39
N PRO A 467 33.06 -28.06 -32.20
CA PRO A 467 33.76 -29.02 -33.05
C PRO A 467 34.49 -30.04 -32.19
N LEU A 468 34.35 -31.34 -32.52
CA LEU A 468 35.21 -32.38 -31.94
C LEU A 468 36.64 -32.14 -32.44
N GLU A 469 37.54 -31.75 -31.54
CA GLU A 469 38.97 -31.74 -31.82
C GLU A 469 39.40 -33.18 -32.16
N GLY A 470 39.75 -33.38 -33.43
CA GLY A 470 40.24 -34.66 -33.91
C GLY A 470 41.56 -35.00 -33.25
N ALA A 471 41.61 -36.16 -32.60
CA ALA A 471 42.86 -36.79 -32.20
C ALA A 471 43.71 -37.04 -33.47
N THR A 472 44.79 -36.28 -33.62
CA THR A 472 45.89 -36.63 -34.51
C THR A 472 46.59 -37.86 -33.91
N ASN A 473 46.47 -39.00 -34.58
CA ASN A 473 47.31 -40.17 -34.31
C ASN A 473 48.72 -39.90 -34.84
N ASP A 474 49.71 -39.87 -33.95
CA ASP A 474 51.10 -40.24 -34.27
C ASP A 474 51.25 -41.77 -34.33
#